data_AF-A0A7S1XEJ0-F1
#
_entry.id   AF-A0A7S1XEJ0-F1
#
_cell.length_a   1.000
_cell.length_b   1.000
_cell.length_c   1.000
_cell.angle_alpha   90.00
_cell.angle_beta   90.00
_cell.angle_gamma   90.00
#
_symmetry.space_group_name_H-M   'P 1'
#
loop_
_entity.id
_entity.type
_entity.pdbx_description
1 polymer ?
#
loop_
_entity_poly.entity_id
_entity_poly.type
_entity_poly.pdbx_seq_one_letter_code
_entity_poly.pdbx_strand_id
1 'polypeptide(L)'
;LSSTRFRSIFRLVKRNNWSLFTAHSRHGKHFYWSLVAQTFQILRGRTRSDYYVFLPDDDRLASNFLSKAIESWCSINEPRKISLMLHVEESRRVEAVWTPVRSAPWNELVDRIGWVESGNFFCTWKFLRVLNYTLPPVPRDRWSGNPYLSSGVGETISLRFHSSGWLMFRTKQSLVAHMGIHDSKLNPSLRRNEPLRTILFSDGEVAPPRYE
;
A
#
# COMPACT_ATOMS: atom_id res chain seq x y z
N LEU A 1 23.65 5.79 -15.00
CA LEU A 1 22.18 5.95 -14.87
C LEU A 1 21.71 7.08 -15.79
N SER A 2 21.73 6.86 -17.10
CA SER A 2 21.22 7.80 -18.12
C SER A 2 20.14 7.08 -18.91
N SER A 3 18.97 6.92 -18.31
CA SER A 3 17.78 6.63 -19.10
C SER A 3 17.01 7.93 -19.20
N THR A 4 16.89 8.46 -20.41
CA THR A 4 15.99 9.55 -20.79
C THR A 4 14.59 9.41 -20.17
N ARG A 5 14.17 8.17 -19.91
CA ARG A 5 12.91 7.75 -19.28
C ARG A 5 12.51 8.48 -17.98
N PHE A 6 13.46 8.96 -17.17
CA PHE A 6 13.13 9.61 -15.87
C PHE A 6 13.56 11.07 -15.80
N ARG A 7 13.90 11.71 -16.93
CA ARG A 7 14.45 13.08 -16.93
C ARG A 7 13.50 14.12 -16.32
N SER A 8 12.19 13.95 -16.45
CA SER A 8 11.19 14.81 -15.79
C SER A 8 11.20 14.61 -14.27
N ILE A 9 11.23 13.36 -13.81
CA ILE A 9 11.30 13.01 -12.38
C ILE A 9 12.57 13.58 -11.73
N PHE A 10 13.75 13.42 -12.34
CA PHE A 10 14.99 13.99 -11.81
C PHE A 10 14.92 15.52 -11.68
N ARG A 11 14.34 16.21 -12.65
CA ARG A 11 14.13 17.67 -12.58
C ARG A 11 13.20 18.04 -11.44
N LEU A 12 12.09 17.31 -11.26
CA LEU A 12 11.14 17.53 -10.18
C LEU A 12 11.79 17.30 -8.80
N VAL A 13 12.51 16.20 -8.64
CA VAL A 13 13.24 15.85 -7.41
C VAL A 13 14.24 16.95 -7.06
N LYS A 14 15.05 17.39 -8.02
CA LYS A 14 16.03 18.47 -7.81
C LYS A 14 15.34 19.78 -7.42
N ARG A 15 14.25 20.15 -8.10
CA ARG A 15 13.52 21.40 -7.85
C ARG A 15 12.94 21.46 -6.43
N ASN A 16 12.46 20.34 -5.91
CA ASN A 16 11.81 20.29 -4.59
C ASN A 16 12.76 19.85 -3.46
N ASN A 17 14.06 19.74 -3.73
CA ASN A 17 15.05 19.21 -2.78
C ASN A 17 14.67 17.84 -2.19
N TRP A 18 14.15 16.95 -3.04
CA TRP A 18 13.78 15.60 -2.65
C TRP A 18 14.94 14.62 -2.78
N SER A 19 14.87 13.52 -2.03
CA SER A 19 15.74 12.37 -2.23
C SER A 19 15.07 11.35 -3.16
N LEU A 20 15.80 10.85 -4.15
CA LEU A 20 15.35 9.80 -5.06
C LEU A 20 16.23 8.57 -4.91
N PHE A 21 15.59 7.41 -4.75
CA PHE A 21 16.24 6.11 -4.73
C PHE A 21 15.72 5.28 -5.89
N THR A 22 16.61 4.54 -6.53
CA THR A 22 16.27 3.71 -7.69
C THR A 22 16.81 2.31 -7.48
N ALA A 23 16.00 1.31 -7.81
CA ALA A 23 16.46 -0.06 -7.87
C ALA A 23 17.34 -0.25 -9.11
N HIS A 24 18.41 -1.06 -8.97
CA HIS A 24 19.30 -1.40 -10.09
C HIS A 24 18.63 -2.30 -11.13
N SER A 25 17.61 -3.06 -10.73
CA SER A 25 16.90 -4.01 -11.58
C SER A 25 15.39 -3.96 -11.33
N ARG A 26 14.61 -4.50 -12.27
CA ARG A 26 13.17 -4.69 -12.08
C ARG A 26 12.96 -5.94 -11.23
N HIS A 27 12.31 -5.78 -10.08
CA HIS A 27 12.02 -6.90 -9.18
C HIS A 27 10.85 -7.77 -9.65
N GLY A 28 9.90 -7.21 -10.41
CA GLY A 28 8.70 -7.93 -10.85
C GLY A 28 7.92 -8.53 -9.66
N LYS A 29 7.00 -9.46 -9.94
CA LYS A 29 6.16 -10.07 -8.90
C LYS A 29 6.94 -10.89 -7.88
N HIS A 30 7.88 -11.73 -8.34
CA HIS A 30 8.56 -12.70 -7.50
C HIS A 30 9.63 -12.10 -6.57
N PHE A 31 10.18 -10.92 -6.90
CA PHE A 31 11.15 -10.21 -6.06
C PHE A 31 10.63 -8.91 -5.48
N TYR A 32 9.33 -8.62 -5.60
CA TYR A 32 8.75 -7.40 -5.06
C TYR A 32 8.99 -7.25 -3.54
N TRP A 33 9.06 -8.36 -2.80
CA TRP A 33 9.48 -8.36 -1.39
C TRP A 33 10.86 -7.73 -1.17
N SER A 34 11.80 -7.94 -2.10
CA SER A 34 13.15 -7.39 -2.00
C SER A 34 13.15 -5.88 -2.23
N LEU A 35 12.31 -5.37 -3.14
CA LEU A 35 12.11 -3.93 -3.31
C LEU A 35 11.58 -3.29 -2.01
N VAL A 36 10.56 -3.89 -1.40
CA VAL A 36 9.98 -3.39 -0.14
C VAL A 36 10.99 -3.47 1.01
N ALA A 37 11.75 -4.56 1.11
CA ALA A 37 12.81 -4.72 2.10
C ALA A 37 13.90 -3.64 1.94
N GLN A 38 14.33 -3.37 0.70
CA GLN A 38 15.30 -2.30 0.41
C GLN A 38 14.74 -0.92 0.81
N THR A 39 13.46 -0.64 0.52
CA THR A 39 12.80 0.59 0.97
C THR A 39 12.85 0.73 2.49
N PHE A 40 12.56 -0.33 3.25
CA PHE A 40 12.66 -0.28 4.71
C PHE A 40 14.10 0.00 5.18
N GLN A 41 15.11 -0.62 4.58
CA GLN A 41 16.50 -0.34 4.92
C GLN A 41 16.92 1.10 4.61
N ILE A 42 16.46 1.67 3.49
CA ILE A 42 16.69 3.08 3.16
C ILE A 42 16.11 3.98 4.25
N LEU A 43 14.90 3.68 4.73
CA LEU A 43 14.23 4.48 5.77
C LEU A 43 14.88 4.34 7.16
N ARG A 44 15.60 3.24 7.43
CA ARG A 44 16.29 3.01 8.72
C ARG A 44 17.37 4.05 9.01
N GLY A 45 18.09 4.49 7.98
CA GLY A 45 19.23 5.42 8.10
C GLY A 45 18.86 6.90 7.93
N ARG A 46 17.59 7.28 8.10
CA ARG A 46 17.09 8.62 7.78
C ARG A 46 16.43 9.28 8.99
N THR A 47 16.32 10.61 8.94
CA THR A 47 15.54 11.38 9.91
C THR A 47 14.12 10.82 9.98
N ARG A 48 13.66 10.63 11.22
CA ARG A 48 12.34 10.05 11.48
C ARG A 48 11.26 11.06 11.14
N SER A 49 10.34 10.67 10.26
CA SER A 49 9.08 11.38 10.03
C SER A 49 8.01 10.88 11.00
N ASP A 50 7.02 11.71 11.30
CA ASP A 50 5.85 11.27 12.07
C ASP A 50 5.01 10.28 11.27
N TYR A 51 4.84 10.58 9.99
CA TYR A 51 3.99 9.83 9.06
C TYR A 51 4.75 9.33 7.85
N TYR A 52 4.34 8.16 7.38
CA TYR A 52 4.84 7.51 6.17
C TYR A 52 3.63 7.09 5.34
N VAL A 53 3.72 7.33 4.04
CA VAL A 53 2.72 6.89 3.07
C VAL A 53 3.42 6.05 2.03
N PHE A 54 2.91 4.85 1.82
CA PHE A 54 3.29 3.97 0.72
C PHE A 54 2.19 4.09 -0.33
N LEU A 55 2.57 4.42 -1.56
CA LEU A 55 1.69 4.63 -2.71
C LEU A 55 2.34 4.04 -3.98
N PRO A 56 1.57 3.41 -4.87
CA PRO A 56 1.98 3.15 -6.23
C PRO A 56 1.92 4.44 -7.06
N ASP A 57 2.49 4.41 -8.25
CA ASP A 57 2.56 5.55 -9.15
C ASP A 57 1.32 5.73 -10.04
N ASP A 58 0.38 4.79 -10.00
CA ASP A 58 -0.85 4.76 -10.81
C ASP A 58 -2.13 5.01 -10.00
N ASP A 59 -2.00 5.55 -8.79
CA ASP A 59 -3.13 5.96 -7.95
C ASP A 59 -3.45 7.44 -8.12
N ARG A 60 -4.75 7.74 -8.25
CA ARG A 60 -5.26 9.09 -8.02
C ARG A 60 -5.48 9.29 -6.53
N LEU A 61 -4.97 10.40 -6.01
CA LEU A 61 -5.20 10.83 -4.63
C LEU A 61 -6.46 11.68 -4.54
N ALA A 62 -7.19 11.53 -3.45
CA ALA A 62 -8.31 12.41 -3.12
C ALA A 62 -7.85 13.85 -2.80
N SER A 63 -8.77 14.79 -2.93
CA SER A 63 -8.60 16.16 -2.43
C SER A 63 -8.30 16.14 -0.93
N ASN A 64 -7.38 17.01 -0.50
CA ASN A 64 -6.93 17.09 0.89
C ASN A 64 -6.41 15.75 1.46
N PHE A 65 -5.84 14.90 0.59
CA PHE A 65 -5.40 13.53 0.89
C PHE A 65 -4.66 13.38 2.23
N LEU A 66 -3.60 14.17 2.46
CA LEU A 66 -2.80 14.08 3.68
C LEU A 66 -3.61 14.44 4.92
N SER A 67 -4.42 15.50 4.85
CA SER A 67 -5.27 15.94 5.97
C SER A 67 -6.30 14.86 6.33
N LYS A 68 -6.99 14.29 5.33
CA LYS A 68 -7.96 13.19 5.53
C LYS A 68 -7.30 11.93 6.09
N ALA A 69 -6.09 11.58 5.62
CA ALA A 69 -5.36 10.43 6.11
C ALA A 69 -4.90 10.63 7.58
N ILE A 70 -4.40 11.82 7.92
CA ILE A 70 -4.00 12.17 9.29
C ILE A 70 -5.22 12.18 10.22
N GLU A 71 -6.34 12.79 9.80
CA GLU A 71 -7.59 12.81 10.58
C GLU A 71 -8.07 11.38 10.88
N SER A 72 -8.15 10.54 9.84
CA SER A 72 -8.52 9.13 9.98
C SER A 72 -7.57 8.40 10.93
N TRP A 73 -6.26 8.62 10.81
CA TRP A 73 -5.27 8.03 11.70
C TRP A 73 -5.43 8.49 13.16
N CYS A 74 -5.64 9.78 13.38
CA CYS A 74 -5.80 10.38 14.70
C CYS A 74 -7.11 9.99 15.39
N SER A 75 -8.17 9.71 14.62
CA SER A 75 -9.46 9.22 15.14
C SER A 75 -9.35 7.84 15.84
N ILE A 76 -8.29 7.09 15.57
CA ILE A 76 -8.06 5.76 16.15
C ILE A 76 -7.35 5.92 17.50
N ASN A 77 -8.12 5.93 18.60
CA ASN A 77 -7.58 5.92 19.96
C ASN A 77 -7.25 4.48 20.44
N GLU A 78 -6.28 3.84 19.79
CA GLU A 78 -5.85 2.48 20.11
C GLU A 78 -4.32 2.38 20.08
N PRO A 79 -3.65 2.12 21.21
CA PRO A 79 -2.19 2.00 21.29
C PRO A 79 -1.61 0.94 20.35
N ARG A 80 -2.37 -0.11 20.01
CA ARG A 80 -1.95 -1.19 19.11
C ARG A 80 -2.23 -0.92 17.62
N LYS A 81 -2.66 0.29 17.22
CA LYS A 81 -2.75 0.63 15.80
C LYS A 81 -1.37 0.62 15.13
N ILE A 82 -1.29 0.01 13.94
CA ILE A 82 -0.01 -0.12 13.21
C ILE A 82 -0.06 0.39 11.77
N SER A 83 -1.20 0.26 11.09
CA SER A 83 -1.39 0.70 9.71
C SER A 83 -2.82 1.15 9.44
N LEU A 84 -2.97 2.02 8.45
CA LEU A 84 -4.22 2.49 7.90
C LEU A 84 -4.21 2.30 6.38
N MET A 85 -4.95 1.33 5.89
CA MET A 85 -5.22 1.16 4.46
C MET A 85 -6.06 2.33 3.95
N LEU A 86 -5.67 2.88 2.80
CA LEU A 86 -6.24 4.09 2.21
C LEU A 86 -7.20 3.80 1.04
N HIS A 87 -7.25 2.54 0.60
CA HIS A 87 -8.06 2.09 -0.51
C HIS A 87 -9.23 1.23 -0.03
N VAL A 88 -10.43 1.49 -0.54
CA VAL A 88 -11.61 0.64 -0.36
C VAL A 88 -11.94 -0.06 -1.67
N GLU A 89 -11.64 -1.37 -1.71
CA GLU A 89 -11.93 -2.25 -2.84
C GLU A 89 -13.25 -3.00 -2.61
N GLU A 90 -14.10 -3.08 -3.64
CA GLU A 90 -15.40 -3.76 -3.59
C GLU A 90 -15.29 -5.21 -3.09
N SER A 91 -14.36 -5.99 -3.68
CA SER A 91 -14.17 -7.43 -3.40
C SER A 91 -13.73 -7.72 -1.95
N ARG A 92 -13.20 -6.74 -1.24
CA ARG A 92 -12.64 -6.87 0.12
C ARG A 92 -13.32 -5.94 1.12
N ARG A 93 -14.54 -5.51 0.82
CA ARG A 93 -15.25 -4.55 1.65
C ARG A 93 -15.50 -5.09 3.06
N VAL A 94 -16.01 -6.32 3.15
CA VAL A 94 -16.40 -6.96 4.43
C VAL A 94 -15.58 -8.21 4.75
N GLU A 95 -14.93 -8.80 3.75
CA GLU A 95 -14.29 -10.10 3.86
C GLU A 95 -13.00 -10.09 4.68
N ALA A 96 -12.68 -11.25 5.25
CA ALA A 96 -11.33 -11.55 5.72
C ALA A 96 -10.45 -11.84 4.49
N VAL A 97 -9.18 -11.41 4.53
CA VAL A 97 -8.26 -11.54 3.39
C VAL A 97 -7.13 -12.53 3.70
N TRP A 98 -6.20 -12.17 4.56
CA TRP A 98 -5.02 -13.01 4.90
C TRP A 98 -4.95 -13.43 6.37
N THR A 99 -5.81 -12.85 7.20
CA THR A 99 -5.94 -13.19 8.61
C THR A 99 -7.43 -13.44 8.88
N PRO A 100 -7.81 -14.09 10.00
CA PRO A 100 -9.23 -14.39 10.27
C PRO A 100 -10.07 -13.13 10.59
N VAL A 101 -9.48 -11.94 10.63
CA VAL A 101 -10.18 -10.70 11.00
C VAL A 101 -10.93 -10.15 9.79
N ARG A 102 -12.26 -10.22 9.84
CA ARG A 102 -13.18 -9.55 8.92
C ARG A 102 -13.24 -8.05 9.19
N SER A 103 -13.64 -7.27 8.18
CA SER A 103 -13.81 -5.83 8.36
C SER A 103 -14.98 -5.55 9.31
N ALA A 104 -14.77 -4.65 10.27
CA ALA A 104 -15.80 -4.20 11.20
C ALA A 104 -15.65 -2.70 11.48
N PRO A 105 -16.74 -1.94 11.61
CA PRO A 105 -16.68 -0.53 11.96
C PRO A 105 -15.92 -0.31 13.27
N TRP A 106 -15.01 0.68 13.30
CA TRP A 106 -14.32 1.09 14.52
C TRP A 106 -14.82 2.45 15.03
N ASN A 107 -14.99 3.41 14.12
CA ASN A 107 -15.60 4.71 14.37
C ASN A 107 -16.20 5.26 13.07
N GLU A 108 -16.54 6.55 13.00
CA GLU A 108 -17.13 7.16 11.81
C GLU A 108 -16.21 7.21 10.58
N LEU A 109 -14.89 7.20 10.77
CA LEU A 109 -13.91 7.39 9.68
C LEU A 109 -13.23 6.09 9.25
N VAL A 110 -13.16 5.09 10.13
CA VAL A 110 -12.37 3.87 9.90
C VAL A 110 -13.08 2.58 10.28
N ASP A 111 -12.70 1.52 9.58
CA ASP A 111 -12.98 0.13 9.91
C ASP A 111 -11.71 -0.53 10.47
N ARG A 112 -11.87 -1.43 11.42
CA ARG A 112 -10.84 -2.41 11.77
C ARG A 112 -10.80 -3.49 10.69
N ILE A 113 -9.60 -3.88 10.28
CA ILE A 113 -9.38 -4.95 9.30
C ILE A 113 -8.25 -5.88 9.73
N GLY A 114 -8.11 -6.98 8.99
CA GLY A 114 -7.10 -8.00 9.22
C GLY A 114 -5.87 -7.96 8.33
N TRP A 115 -5.70 -6.93 7.50
CA TRP A 115 -4.67 -6.94 6.48
C TRP A 115 -4.12 -5.55 6.18
N VAL A 116 -2.97 -5.51 5.50
CA VAL A 116 -2.39 -4.31 4.92
C VAL A 116 -1.73 -4.67 3.61
N GLU A 117 -2.01 -3.90 2.56
CA GLU A 117 -1.28 -4.03 1.31
C GLU A 117 0.07 -3.33 1.38
N SER A 118 0.99 -3.73 0.52
CA SER A 118 2.33 -3.13 0.45
C SER A 118 2.35 -1.77 -0.25
N GLY A 119 1.25 -1.39 -0.90
CA GLY A 119 1.20 -0.28 -1.84
C GLY A 119 0.37 0.91 -1.38
N ASN A 120 -0.71 0.75 -0.61
CA ASN A 120 -1.75 1.79 -0.46
C ASN A 120 -2.08 2.06 1.01
N PHE A 121 -1.08 2.42 1.81
CA PHE A 121 -1.28 2.57 3.26
C PHE A 121 -0.49 3.71 3.89
N PHE A 122 -1.05 4.18 5.00
CA PHE A 122 -0.51 5.19 5.89
C PHE A 122 -0.07 4.55 7.20
N CYS A 123 1.06 4.99 7.75
CA CYS A 123 1.54 4.52 9.04
C CYS A 123 2.47 5.55 9.71
N THR A 124 2.98 5.18 10.88
CA THR A 124 4.06 5.92 11.55
C THR A 124 5.33 5.08 11.54
N TRP A 125 6.44 5.67 11.98
CA TRP A 125 7.73 4.99 12.21
C TRP A 125 7.59 3.67 13.00
N LYS A 126 6.54 3.54 13.83
CA LYS A 126 6.24 2.34 14.61
C LYS A 126 6.07 1.11 13.74
N PHE A 127 5.45 1.23 12.57
CA PHE A 127 5.29 0.15 11.59
C PHE A 127 6.66 -0.44 11.21
N LEU A 128 7.58 0.43 10.81
CA LEU A 128 8.93 0.05 10.38
C LEU A 128 9.73 -0.55 11.54
N ARG A 129 9.64 0.04 12.73
CA ARG A 129 10.30 -0.47 13.93
C ARG A 129 9.82 -1.86 14.32
N VAL A 130 8.50 -2.11 14.32
CA VAL A 130 7.94 -3.43 14.68
C VAL A 130 8.41 -4.50 13.70
N LEU A 131 8.57 -4.16 12.42
CA LEU A 131 9.16 -5.04 11.41
C LEU A 131 10.70 -5.13 11.51
N ASN A 132 11.33 -4.39 12.44
CA ASN A 132 12.78 -4.20 12.54
C ASN A 132 13.41 -3.75 11.20
N TYR A 133 12.68 -2.96 10.42
CA TYR A 133 13.07 -2.54 9.07
C TYR A 133 13.36 -3.72 8.11
N THR A 134 12.83 -4.91 8.40
CA THR A 134 13.07 -6.13 7.61
C THR A 134 11.78 -6.70 7.06
N LEU A 135 11.89 -7.34 5.91
CA LEU A 135 10.86 -8.20 5.35
C LEU A 135 11.54 -9.49 4.88
N PRO A 136 11.12 -10.67 5.37
CA PRO A 136 11.72 -11.92 4.94
C PRO A 136 11.43 -12.18 3.45
N PRO A 137 12.27 -13.00 2.79
CA PRO A 137 11.98 -13.48 1.44
C PRO A 137 10.63 -14.17 1.37
N VAL A 138 9.85 -13.89 0.32
CA VAL A 138 8.66 -14.69 0.01
C VAL A 138 9.13 -15.99 -0.66
N PRO A 139 8.73 -17.17 -0.14
CA PRO A 139 9.11 -18.47 -0.71
C PRO A 139 8.73 -18.59 -2.20
N ARG A 140 9.62 -19.17 -3.01
CA ARG A 140 9.42 -19.29 -4.47
C ARG A 140 8.35 -20.30 -4.85
N ASP A 141 8.16 -21.32 -4.03
CA ASP A 141 7.16 -22.38 -4.17
C ASP A 141 5.72 -21.89 -4.01
N ARG A 142 5.51 -20.68 -3.46
CA ARG A 142 4.21 -20.00 -3.40
C ARG A 142 3.43 -20.11 -4.72
N TRP A 143 4.12 -19.95 -5.85
CA TRP A 143 3.50 -19.93 -7.17
C TRP A 143 3.45 -21.29 -7.87
N SER A 144 4.02 -22.35 -7.27
CA SER A 144 4.10 -23.68 -7.90
C SER A 144 2.72 -24.30 -8.12
N GLY A 145 1.77 -24.09 -7.20
CA GLY A 145 0.38 -24.58 -7.33
C GLY A 145 -0.59 -23.59 -7.96
N ASN A 146 -0.29 -22.28 -7.90
CA ASN A 146 -1.10 -21.24 -8.51
C ASN A 146 -0.21 -20.06 -8.97
N PRO A 147 0.14 -19.97 -10.26
CA PRO A 147 1.01 -18.92 -10.77
C PRO A 147 0.36 -17.52 -10.75
N TYR A 148 -0.97 -17.43 -10.54
CA TYR A 148 -1.71 -16.16 -10.50
C TYR A 148 -1.73 -15.50 -9.12
N LEU A 149 -1.20 -16.15 -8.09
CA LEU A 149 -1.08 -15.55 -6.76
C LEU A 149 -0.27 -14.24 -6.80
N SER A 150 -0.63 -13.32 -5.91
CA SER A 150 0.06 -12.04 -5.73
C SER A 150 1.49 -12.21 -5.18
N SER A 151 2.21 -11.09 -5.00
CA SER A 151 3.59 -11.07 -4.51
C SER A 151 3.79 -11.70 -3.11
N GLY A 152 2.72 -11.88 -2.33
CA GLY A 152 2.79 -12.40 -0.95
C GLY A 152 3.30 -11.40 0.09
N VAL A 153 3.68 -10.18 -0.31
CA VAL A 153 4.23 -9.18 0.63
C VAL A 153 3.18 -8.70 1.64
N GLY A 154 2.01 -8.28 1.17
CA GLY A 154 0.94 -7.82 2.06
C GLY A 154 0.51 -8.92 3.05
N GLU A 155 0.39 -10.16 2.59
CA GLU A 155 0.10 -11.32 3.42
C GLU A 155 1.16 -11.53 4.49
N THR A 156 2.43 -11.54 4.11
CA THR A 156 3.57 -11.72 5.02
C THR A 156 3.56 -10.66 6.13
N ILE A 157 3.33 -9.39 5.77
CA ILE A 157 3.27 -8.28 6.73
C ILE A 157 2.04 -8.43 7.65
N SER A 158 0.88 -8.74 7.07
CA SER A 158 -0.39 -8.86 7.79
C SER A 158 -0.35 -9.99 8.83
N LEU A 159 0.15 -11.17 8.45
CA LEU A 159 0.31 -12.31 9.36
C LEU A 159 1.27 -12.00 10.51
N ARG A 160 2.38 -11.28 10.23
CA ARG A 160 3.33 -10.87 11.26
C ARG A 160 2.72 -9.91 12.28
N PHE A 161 1.95 -8.92 11.82
CA PHE A 161 1.26 -8.00 12.72
C PHE A 161 0.16 -8.69 13.52
N HIS A 162 -0.64 -9.53 12.86
CA HIS A 162 -1.72 -10.25 13.50
C HIS A 162 -1.20 -11.19 14.61
N SER A 163 -0.19 -12.01 14.32
CA SER A 163 0.43 -12.90 15.31
C SER A 163 1.08 -12.15 16.48
N SER A 164 1.49 -10.90 16.27
CA SER A 164 2.06 -10.03 17.31
C SER A 164 1.01 -9.15 18.01
N GLY A 165 -0.27 -9.34 17.72
CA GLY A 165 -1.38 -8.61 18.36
C GLY A 165 -1.53 -7.14 17.92
N TRP A 166 -0.88 -6.71 16.85
CA TRP A 166 -1.05 -5.38 16.27
C TRP A 166 -2.35 -5.28 15.48
N LEU A 167 -2.95 -4.09 15.49
CA LEU A 167 -4.25 -3.82 14.88
C LEU A 167 -4.09 -2.98 13.61
N MET A 168 -4.74 -3.44 12.55
CA MET A 168 -4.74 -2.82 11.23
C MET A 168 -6.12 -2.20 10.97
N PHE A 169 -6.13 -1.06 10.30
CA PHE A 169 -7.34 -0.28 10.02
C PHE A 169 -7.41 0.07 8.54
N ARG A 170 -8.60 0.47 8.09
CA ARG A 170 -8.87 1.00 6.74
C ARG A 170 -9.78 2.21 6.88
N THR A 171 -9.63 3.21 6.02
CA THR A 171 -10.62 4.29 5.90
C THR A 171 -11.96 3.74 5.38
N LYS A 172 -13.08 4.32 5.83
CA LYS A 172 -14.41 3.95 5.30
C LYS A 172 -14.66 4.47 3.89
N GLN A 173 -14.04 5.61 3.57
CA GLN A 173 -13.99 6.16 2.22
C GLN A 173 -12.61 5.96 1.63
N SER A 174 -12.54 5.66 0.34
CA SER A 174 -11.26 5.51 -0.34
C SER A 174 -10.60 6.87 -0.53
N LEU A 175 -9.37 7.00 -0.04
CA LEU A 175 -8.53 8.20 -0.21
C LEU A 175 -7.63 8.10 -1.45
N VAL A 176 -7.53 6.90 -2.02
CA VAL A 176 -6.88 6.64 -3.30
C VAL A 176 -7.84 5.91 -4.25
N ALA A 177 -7.66 6.09 -5.55
CA ALA A 177 -8.38 5.33 -6.56
C ALA A 177 -7.38 4.79 -7.58
N HIS A 178 -7.45 3.48 -7.85
CA HIS A 178 -6.66 2.89 -8.91
C HIS A 178 -7.16 3.38 -10.26
N MET A 179 -6.29 4.04 -11.02
CA MET A 179 -6.67 4.68 -12.26
C MET A 179 -6.89 3.70 -13.42
N GLY A 180 -6.33 2.48 -13.34
CA GLY A 180 -6.53 1.44 -14.34
C GLY A 180 -6.11 1.83 -15.77
N ILE A 181 -5.27 2.86 -15.93
CA ILE A 181 -4.84 3.43 -17.22
C ILE A 181 -3.97 2.43 -18.00
N HIS A 182 -3.31 1.50 -17.29
CA HIS A 182 -2.41 0.54 -17.88
C HIS A 182 -2.64 -0.86 -17.32
N ASP A 183 -2.33 -1.87 -18.14
CA ASP A 183 -2.29 -3.26 -17.68
C ASP A 183 -1.36 -3.41 -16.47
N SER A 184 -1.87 -4.09 -15.44
CA SER A 184 -1.10 -4.41 -14.24
C SER A 184 0.21 -5.10 -14.62
N LYS A 185 1.34 -4.52 -14.22
CA LYS A 185 2.67 -5.13 -14.44
C LYS A 185 2.97 -6.27 -13.47
N LEU A 186 2.18 -6.41 -12.40
CA LEU A 186 2.36 -7.47 -11.40
C LEU A 186 1.47 -8.68 -11.70
N ASN A 187 0.19 -8.47 -12.06
CA ASN A 187 -0.73 -9.57 -12.38
C ASN A 187 -1.66 -9.20 -13.56
N PRO A 188 -1.14 -9.12 -14.80
CA PRO A 188 -1.92 -8.68 -15.95
C PRO A 188 -3.16 -9.56 -16.21
N SER A 189 -2.99 -10.89 -16.23
CA SER A 189 -4.09 -11.82 -16.53
C SER A 189 -5.19 -11.78 -15.48
N LEU A 190 -4.85 -11.76 -14.19
CA LEU A 190 -5.83 -11.65 -13.11
C LEU A 190 -6.58 -10.31 -13.20
N ARG A 191 -5.87 -9.20 -13.38
CA ARG A 191 -6.47 -7.86 -13.36
C ARG A 191 -7.34 -7.53 -14.58
N ARG A 192 -7.18 -8.26 -15.68
CA ARG A 192 -8.13 -8.20 -16.80
C ARG A 192 -9.49 -8.80 -16.46
N ASN A 193 -9.52 -9.85 -15.65
CA ASN A 193 -10.75 -10.54 -15.25
C ASN A 193 -11.32 -9.98 -13.94
N GLU A 194 -10.46 -9.53 -13.04
CA GLU A 194 -10.77 -9.05 -11.69
C GLU A 194 -10.13 -7.67 -11.45
N PRO A 195 -10.72 -6.61 -12.02
CA PRO A 195 -10.19 -5.26 -11.85
C PRO A 195 -10.26 -4.81 -10.39
N LEU A 196 -9.26 -4.04 -9.97
CA LEU A 196 -9.26 -3.37 -8.67
C LEU A 196 -10.27 -2.22 -8.68
N ARG A 197 -11.54 -2.53 -8.43
CA ARG A 197 -12.60 -1.53 -8.42
C ARG A 197 -12.62 -0.78 -7.08
N THR A 198 -12.14 0.46 -7.13
CA THR A 198 -12.31 1.41 -6.03
C THR A 198 -13.79 1.76 -5.87
N ILE A 199 -14.26 1.74 -4.63
CA ILE A 199 -15.60 2.21 -4.24
C ILE A 199 -15.48 3.28 -3.17
N LEU A 200 -16.55 4.07 -2.98
CA LEU A 200 -16.64 5.07 -1.92
C LEU A 200 -15.48 6.07 -1.93
N PHE A 201 -15.02 6.48 -3.12
CA PHE A 201 -13.93 7.45 -3.23
C PHE A 201 -14.35 8.77 -2.59
N SER A 202 -13.48 9.36 -1.76
CA SER A 202 -13.87 10.48 -0.88
C SER A 202 -14.17 11.79 -1.60
N ASP A 203 -13.84 11.88 -2.90
CA ASP A 203 -14.25 13.01 -3.75
C ASP A 203 -15.50 12.69 -4.59
N GLY A 204 -16.23 11.60 -4.28
CA GLY A 204 -17.40 11.12 -5.01
C GLY A 204 -17.07 10.12 -6.13
N GLU A 205 -18.04 9.81 -7.00
CA GLU A 205 -17.89 8.86 -8.13
C GLU A 205 -16.91 9.32 -9.22
N VAL A 206 -16.33 10.51 -9.09
CA VAL A 206 -15.30 11.00 -10.00
C VAL A 206 -13.96 10.30 -9.71
N ALA A 207 -13.91 8.97 -9.84
CA ALA A 207 -12.70 8.34 -10.37
C ALA A 207 -12.70 8.70 -11.87
N PRO A 208 -11.63 9.29 -12.43
CA PRO A 208 -11.63 9.66 -13.84
C PRO A 208 -11.94 8.40 -14.67
N PRO A 209 -12.69 8.54 -15.78
CA PRO A 209 -12.84 7.45 -16.72
C PRO A 209 -11.44 6.96 -17.12
N ARG A 210 -11.31 5.65 -17.35
CA ARG A 210 -10.17 5.12 -18.10
C ARG A 210 -10.07 5.98 -19.35
N TYR A 211 -8.99 6.74 -19.50
CA TYR A 211 -8.71 7.38 -20.78
C TYR A 211 -8.53 6.23 -21.76
N GLU A 212 -9.48 6.11 -22.70
CA GLU A 212 -9.40 5.20 -23.85
C GLU A 212 -8.18 5.52 -24.72
#